data_AF-A0A1G3L3U8-F1
#
_entry.id   AF-A0A1G3L3U8-F1
#
_cell.length_a   1.000
_cell.length_b   1.000
_cell.length_c   1.000
_cell.angle_alpha   90.00
_cell.angle_beta   90.00
_cell.angle_gamma   90.00
#
_symmetry.space_group_name_H-M   'P 1'
#
loop_
_entity.id
_entity.type
_entity.pdbx_description
1 polymer ?
#
loop_
_entity_poly.entity_id
_entity_poly.type
_entity_poly.pdbx_seq_one_letter_code
_entity_poly.pdbx_strand_id
1 'polypeptide(L)'
;MTKALDLFQAYESGNLPKDGGYIISTFFDVNSNYARYELVSYSAVKNIYLSEDGLSFQSDGKKIHVLVEPPSYSKKHIEPIHRDKTEMVPHRFKEMEIYTAHNQIKVMVSKEPMHSYSSFTVLKPTGVNFSLVFFPGDELPATIDFFFQNSLNREAGVPKADAVKVAKIILSIVPQMAFSF
;
A
#
# COMPACT_ATOMS: atom_id res chain seq x y z
N MET A 1 9.79 14.31 13.29
CA MET A 1 9.58 14.24 11.82
C MET A 1 10.11 12.92 11.30
N THR A 2 9.27 11.89 11.31
CA THR A 2 9.56 10.63 10.61
C THR A 2 9.67 10.91 9.12
N LYS A 3 10.82 10.59 8.52
CA LYS A 3 11.10 10.82 7.10
C LYS A 3 10.53 9.65 6.29
N ALA A 4 9.58 9.92 5.40
CA ALA A 4 9.31 9.01 4.29
C ALA A 4 10.39 9.26 3.22
N LEU A 5 11.05 8.21 2.75
CA LEU A 5 12.05 8.28 1.68
C LEU A 5 11.57 7.48 0.49
N ASP A 6 12.00 7.87 -0.71
CA ASP A 6 11.89 6.99 -1.87
C ASP A 6 12.66 5.69 -1.57
N LEU A 7 12.00 4.55 -1.75
CA LEU A 7 12.52 3.24 -1.36
C LEU A 7 13.81 2.89 -2.11
N PHE A 8 13.86 3.18 -3.41
CA PHE A 8 14.98 2.78 -4.26
C PHE A 8 16.16 3.71 -4.05
N GLN A 9 15.94 5.01 -3.87
CA GLN A 9 16.99 5.94 -3.46
C GLN A 9 17.54 5.62 -2.06
N ALA A 10 16.67 5.23 -1.13
CA ALA A 10 17.10 4.80 0.20
C ALA A 10 17.92 3.50 0.16
N TYR A 11 17.60 2.58 -0.75
CA TYR A 11 18.41 1.38 -1.00
C TYR A 11 19.79 1.76 -1.57
N GLU A 12 19.83 2.56 -2.64
CA GLU A 12 21.07 2.97 -3.30
C GLU A 12 22.02 3.73 -2.36
N SER A 13 21.46 4.52 -1.44
CA SER A 13 22.22 5.26 -0.44
C SER A 13 22.54 4.47 0.84
N GLY A 14 22.15 3.18 0.92
CA GLY A 14 22.42 2.32 2.07
C GLY A 14 21.64 2.67 3.35
N ASN A 15 20.55 3.42 3.22
CA ASN A 15 19.79 3.98 4.35
C ASN A 15 18.52 3.17 4.72
N LEU A 16 18.32 1.98 4.16
CA LEU A 16 17.14 1.17 4.50
C LEU A 16 17.27 0.53 5.90
N PRO A 17 16.25 0.68 6.77
CA PRO A 17 16.28 0.06 8.08
C PRO A 17 16.08 -1.45 7.93
N LYS A 18 16.98 -2.23 8.54
CA LYS A 18 16.90 -3.70 8.55
C LYS A 18 16.08 -4.25 9.71
N ASP A 19 15.99 -3.53 10.82
CA ASP A 19 15.27 -3.99 12.01
C ASP A 19 13.75 -4.00 11.78
N GLY A 20 13.26 -3.07 10.97
CA GLY A 20 11.89 -3.08 10.47
C GLY A 20 11.48 -1.74 9.90
N GLY A 21 10.31 -1.73 9.25
CA GLY A 21 9.76 -0.56 8.62
C GLY A 21 8.45 -0.85 7.91
N TYR A 22 7.91 0.18 7.29
CA TYR A 22 6.70 0.11 6.47
C TYR A 22 7.03 0.61 5.07
N ILE A 23 6.47 -0.02 4.05
CA ILE A 23 6.65 0.37 2.65
C ILE A 23 5.26 0.57 2.06
N ILE A 24 5.00 1.73 1.48
CA ILE A 24 3.78 1.96 0.69
C ILE A 24 4.18 2.08 -0.78
N SER A 25 3.60 1.23 -1.62
CA SER A 25 3.74 1.30 -3.08
C SER A 25 2.43 1.70 -3.72
N THR A 26 2.48 2.56 -4.73
CA THR A 26 1.32 3.05 -5.49
C THR A 26 1.32 2.50 -6.90
N PHE A 27 0.13 2.22 -7.42
CA PHE A 27 -0.11 1.76 -8.78
C PHE A 27 -1.30 2.51 -9.35
N PHE A 28 -1.05 3.52 -10.17
CA PHE A 28 -2.08 4.36 -10.80
C PHE A 28 -2.35 3.90 -12.23
N ASP A 29 -3.62 3.86 -12.60
CA ASP A 29 -4.00 3.75 -14.00
C ASP A 29 -3.78 5.08 -14.71
N VAL A 30 -3.27 5.04 -15.94
CA VAL A 30 -2.91 6.26 -16.69
C VAL A 30 -4.12 6.96 -17.31
N ASN A 31 -5.26 6.27 -17.42
CA ASN A 31 -6.45 6.76 -18.12
C ASN A 31 -7.66 6.99 -17.20
N SER A 32 -7.52 6.72 -15.91
CA SER A 32 -8.62 6.79 -14.95
C SER A 32 -8.11 7.00 -13.52
N ASN A 33 -9.04 7.31 -12.60
CA ASN A 33 -8.73 7.40 -11.18
C ASN A 33 -8.64 6.01 -10.50
N TYR A 34 -8.49 4.93 -11.27
CA TYR A 34 -8.24 3.62 -10.68
C TYR A 34 -6.85 3.64 -10.05
N ALA A 35 -6.78 3.29 -8.77
CA ALA A 35 -5.53 3.26 -8.03
C ALA A 35 -5.45 2.01 -7.17
N ARG A 36 -4.25 1.50 -6.97
CA ARG A 36 -3.96 0.48 -5.96
C ARG A 36 -2.82 0.94 -5.08
N TYR A 37 -2.90 0.53 -3.83
CA TYR A 37 -1.84 0.70 -2.86
C TYR A 37 -1.50 -0.65 -2.28
N GLU A 38 -0.22 -0.90 -2.08
CA GLU A 38 0.27 -2.01 -1.27
C GLU A 38 1.02 -1.42 -0.09
N LEU A 39 0.56 -1.70 1.12
CA LEU A 39 1.29 -1.39 2.34
C LEU A 39 1.89 -2.69 2.89
N VAL A 40 3.19 -2.70 3.11
CA VAL A 40 3.94 -3.84 3.65
C VAL A 40 4.66 -3.41 4.91
N SER A 41 4.46 -4.11 6.02
CA SER A 41 5.37 -4.04 7.15
C SER A 41 6.38 -5.18 7.07
N TYR A 42 7.58 -4.96 7.58
CA TYR A 42 8.63 -5.97 7.61
C TYR A 42 9.50 -5.81 8.87
N SER A 43 10.23 -6.87 9.23
CA SER A 43 11.16 -6.86 10.38
C SER A 43 12.32 -7.84 10.22
N ALA A 44 13.42 -7.60 10.91
CA ALA A 44 14.56 -8.53 10.98
C ALA A 44 15.05 -8.98 9.58
N VAL A 45 15.34 -8.02 8.71
CA VAL A 45 15.73 -8.28 7.32
C VAL A 45 17.14 -8.88 7.26
N LYS A 46 17.25 -10.10 6.73
CA LYS A 46 18.53 -10.78 6.53
C LYS A 46 19.32 -10.15 5.38
N ASN A 47 18.64 -9.90 4.27
CA ASN A 47 19.25 -9.33 3.08
C ASN A 47 18.23 -8.51 2.26
N ILE A 48 18.73 -7.49 1.57
CA ILE A 48 17.98 -6.68 0.61
C ILE A 48 18.79 -6.63 -0.67
N TYR A 49 18.19 -7.03 -1.79
CA TYR A 49 18.89 -7.03 -3.07
C TYR A 49 17.95 -6.64 -4.21
N LEU A 50 18.51 -6.00 -5.23
CA LEU A 50 17.80 -5.71 -6.46
C LEU A 50 17.64 -7.01 -7.26
N SER A 51 16.41 -7.30 -7.64
CA SER A 51 16.00 -8.38 -8.56
C SER A 51 15.55 -7.77 -9.89
N GLU A 52 15.24 -8.62 -10.87
CA GLU A 52 14.73 -8.17 -12.19
C GLU A 52 13.45 -7.32 -12.05
N ASP A 53 12.54 -7.73 -11.16
CA ASP A 53 11.21 -7.11 -11.00
C ASP A 53 11.17 -5.95 -10.00
N GLY A 54 12.18 -5.81 -9.14
CA GLY A 54 12.18 -4.82 -8.06
C GLY A 54 13.11 -5.14 -6.91
N LEU A 55 12.81 -4.62 -5.73
CA LEU A 55 13.63 -4.78 -4.54
C LEU A 55 13.13 -5.95 -3.68
N SER A 56 13.95 -6.97 -3.51
CA SER A 56 13.62 -8.17 -2.75
C SER A 56 14.15 -8.10 -1.32
N PHE A 57 13.28 -8.38 -0.36
CA PHE A 57 13.57 -8.46 1.07
C PHE A 57 13.54 -9.93 1.49
N GLN A 58 14.63 -10.42 2.08
CA GLN A 58 14.67 -11.72 2.76
C GLN A 58 14.24 -11.52 4.21
N SER A 59 12.93 -11.50 4.41
CA SER A 59 12.26 -11.17 5.66
C SER A 59 10.80 -11.62 5.57
N ASP A 60 10.19 -11.85 6.73
CA ASP A 60 8.74 -11.93 6.80
C ASP A 60 8.12 -10.55 6.60
N GLY A 61 7.00 -10.51 5.90
CA GLY A 61 6.23 -9.30 5.66
C GLY A 61 4.76 -9.50 5.99
N LYS A 62 4.07 -8.45 6.45
CA LYS A 62 2.61 -8.42 6.48
C LYS A 62 2.14 -7.38 5.48
N LYS A 63 1.23 -7.77 4.58
CA LYS A 63 0.75 -6.93 3.48
C LYS A 63 -0.72 -6.62 3.62
N ILE A 64 -1.11 -5.39 3.32
CA ILE A 64 -2.50 -5.03 3.01
C ILE A 64 -2.55 -4.35 1.66
N HIS A 65 -3.72 -4.43 1.04
CA HIS A 65 -4.01 -3.82 -0.24
C HIS A 65 -5.16 -2.82 -0.09
N VAL A 66 -5.04 -1.70 -0.81
CA VAL A 66 -6.12 -0.72 -0.96
C VAL A 66 -6.40 -0.57 -2.44
N LEU A 67 -7.67 -0.63 -2.83
CA LEU A 67 -8.14 -0.45 -4.20
C LEU A 67 -9.05 0.78 -4.24
N VAL A 68 -8.87 1.63 -5.24
CA VAL A 68 -9.78 2.74 -5.54
C VAL A 68 -10.37 2.51 -6.92
N GLU A 69 -11.69 2.43 -6.99
CA GLU A 69 -12.44 2.20 -8.23
C GLU A 69 -13.32 3.39 -8.57
N PRO A 70 -13.08 4.06 -9.70
CA PRO A 70 -14.02 5.07 -10.19
C PRO A 70 -15.34 4.41 -10.62
N PRO A 71 -16.45 5.17 -10.65
CA PRO A 71 -17.75 4.64 -11.09
C PRO A 71 -17.73 4.04 -12.51
N SER A 72 -16.83 4.55 -13.35
CA SER A 72 -16.59 4.14 -14.74
C SER A 72 -15.80 2.83 -14.86
N TYR A 73 -15.27 2.27 -13.77
CA TYR A 73 -14.51 1.02 -13.83
C TYR A 73 -15.40 -0.14 -14.27
N SER A 74 -15.05 -0.75 -15.41
CA SER A 74 -15.89 -1.74 -16.10
C SER A 74 -15.93 -3.09 -15.39
N LYS A 75 -14.87 -3.45 -14.66
CA LYS A 75 -14.71 -4.75 -14.00
C LYS A 75 -15.11 -4.74 -12.52
N LYS A 76 -15.89 -3.74 -12.07
CA LYS A 76 -16.38 -3.61 -10.68
C LYS A 76 -17.23 -4.80 -10.17
N HIS A 77 -17.68 -5.66 -11.06
CA HIS A 77 -18.41 -6.89 -10.75
C HIS A 77 -17.50 -8.13 -10.63
N ILE A 78 -16.23 -8.01 -11.04
CA ILE A 78 -15.23 -9.07 -11.01
C ILE A 78 -14.45 -8.95 -9.70
N GLU A 79 -14.38 -10.07 -8.98
CA GLU A 79 -13.57 -10.23 -7.76
C GLU A 79 -12.11 -9.80 -8.01
N PRO A 80 -11.47 -9.05 -7.08
CA PRO A 80 -10.11 -8.55 -7.28
C PRO A 80 -9.08 -9.63 -7.66
N ILE A 81 -9.21 -10.83 -7.10
CA ILE A 81 -8.33 -11.97 -7.38
C ILE A 81 -8.47 -12.55 -8.81
N HIS A 82 -9.54 -12.24 -9.53
CA HIS A 82 -9.79 -12.76 -10.89
C HIS A 82 -9.61 -11.70 -11.98
N ARG A 83 -9.04 -10.53 -11.65
CA ARG A 83 -8.78 -9.46 -12.60
C ARG A 83 -7.48 -9.70 -13.37
N ASP A 84 -7.26 -8.86 -14.38
CA ASP A 84 -6.01 -8.89 -15.14
C ASP A 84 -4.81 -8.56 -14.24
N LYS A 85 -3.61 -9.03 -14.62
CA LYS A 85 -2.39 -8.97 -13.79
C LYS A 85 -2.09 -7.60 -13.17
N THR A 86 -2.36 -6.52 -13.89
CA THR A 86 -2.10 -5.14 -13.43
C THR A 86 -3.10 -4.64 -12.39
N GLU A 87 -4.30 -5.21 -12.38
CA GLU A 87 -5.42 -4.83 -11.50
C GLU A 87 -5.65 -5.85 -10.38
N MET A 88 -5.13 -7.07 -10.55
CA MET A 88 -5.32 -8.21 -9.66
C MET A 88 -4.74 -7.95 -8.26
N VAL A 89 -5.56 -8.21 -7.24
CA VAL A 89 -5.18 -8.18 -5.83
C VAL A 89 -5.60 -9.52 -5.21
N PRO A 90 -4.79 -10.14 -4.33
CA PRO A 90 -5.10 -11.45 -3.75
C PRO A 90 -6.20 -11.41 -2.68
N HIS A 91 -7.34 -10.78 -3.00
CA HIS A 91 -8.51 -10.67 -2.14
C HIS A 91 -9.81 -10.90 -2.89
N ARG A 92 -10.78 -11.44 -2.18
CA ARG A 92 -12.20 -11.41 -2.54
C ARG A 92 -12.89 -10.24 -1.86
N PHE A 93 -14.04 -9.80 -2.37
CA PHE A 93 -14.84 -8.72 -1.80
C PHE A 93 -15.16 -8.94 -0.32
N LYS A 94 -15.44 -10.19 0.09
CA LYS A 94 -15.73 -10.53 1.50
C LYS A 94 -14.54 -10.25 2.44
N GLU A 95 -13.32 -10.26 1.92
CA GLU A 95 -12.05 -10.04 2.65
C GLU A 95 -11.66 -8.56 2.67
N MET A 96 -12.47 -7.69 2.04
CA MET A 96 -12.25 -6.26 1.94
C MET A 96 -13.35 -5.49 2.66
N GLU A 97 -12.97 -4.42 3.35
CA GLU A 97 -13.89 -3.38 3.80
C GLU A 97 -14.15 -2.43 2.63
N ILE A 98 -15.42 -2.25 2.24
CA ILE A 98 -15.79 -1.47 1.06
C ILE A 98 -16.47 -0.16 1.49
N TYR A 99 -15.78 0.95 1.28
CA TYR A 99 -16.29 2.29 1.49
C TYR A 99 -16.76 2.91 0.17
N THR A 100 -17.99 3.42 0.11
CA THR A 100 -18.46 4.18 -1.06
C THR A 100 -18.45 5.67 -0.73
N ALA A 101 -17.63 6.43 -1.46
CA ALA A 101 -17.53 7.87 -1.33
C ALA A 101 -18.74 8.60 -1.93
N HIS A 102 -18.91 9.87 -1.61
CA HIS A 102 -20.04 10.67 -2.09
C HIS A 102 -20.09 10.78 -3.62
N ASN A 103 -18.94 10.82 -4.28
CA ASN A 103 -18.81 10.82 -5.73
C ASN A 103 -18.88 9.41 -6.36
N GLN A 104 -19.37 8.42 -5.61
CA GLN A 104 -19.55 7.02 -6.03
C GLN A 104 -18.26 6.25 -6.29
N ILE A 105 -17.08 6.81 -5.98
CA ILE A 105 -15.84 6.04 -5.94
C ILE A 105 -15.96 4.98 -4.84
N LYS A 106 -15.57 3.75 -5.15
CA LYS A 106 -15.43 2.68 -4.17
C LYS A 106 -13.99 2.56 -3.73
N VAL A 107 -13.74 2.62 -2.44
CA VAL A 107 -12.44 2.31 -1.85
C VAL A 107 -12.56 0.99 -1.09
N MET A 108 -11.72 0.03 -1.42
CA MET A 108 -11.67 -1.27 -0.76
C MET A 108 -10.36 -1.40 0.00
N VAL A 109 -10.43 -1.79 1.26
CA VAL A 109 -9.26 -1.97 2.14
C VAL A 109 -9.24 -3.40 2.64
N SER A 110 -8.10 -4.09 2.63
CA SER A 110 -7.99 -5.43 3.26
C SER A 110 -8.49 -5.40 4.69
N LYS A 111 -9.30 -6.37 5.12
CA LYS A 111 -9.75 -6.47 6.52
C LYS A 111 -8.63 -6.92 7.45
N GLU A 112 -7.75 -7.79 6.95
CA GLU A 112 -6.65 -8.39 7.70
C GLU A 112 -5.36 -8.39 6.88
N PRO A 113 -4.18 -8.26 7.52
CA PRO A 113 -2.90 -8.39 6.83
C PRO A 113 -2.61 -9.81 6.34
N MET A 114 -2.14 -9.92 5.11
CA MET A 114 -1.64 -11.17 4.55
C MET A 114 -0.17 -11.38 4.89
N HIS A 115 0.18 -12.57 5.38
CA HIS A 115 1.55 -12.92 5.70
C HIS A 115 2.33 -13.37 4.46
N SER A 116 3.46 -12.74 4.21
CA SER A 116 4.51 -13.19 3.29
C SER A 116 5.64 -13.78 4.13
N TYR A 117 5.91 -15.07 3.96
CA TYR A 117 6.94 -15.76 4.72
C TYR A 117 8.27 -15.79 3.97
N SER A 118 9.37 -15.63 4.70
CA SER A 118 10.77 -15.75 4.24
C SER A 118 11.24 -14.70 3.23
N SER A 119 10.39 -14.23 2.34
CA SER A 119 10.71 -13.15 1.41
C SER A 119 9.49 -12.46 0.82
N PHE A 120 9.67 -11.20 0.44
CA PHE A 120 8.75 -10.47 -0.44
C PHE A 120 9.53 -9.53 -1.36
N THR A 121 8.92 -9.19 -2.51
CA THR A 121 9.47 -8.21 -3.45
C THR A 121 8.56 -6.99 -3.50
N VAL A 122 9.17 -5.81 -3.48
CA VAL A 122 8.53 -4.53 -3.82
C VAL A 122 8.87 -4.22 -5.26
N LEU A 123 7.85 -4.18 -6.12
CA LEU A 123 8.04 -3.97 -7.56
C LEU A 123 8.70 -2.62 -7.83
N LYS A 124 9.54 -2.58 -8.87
CA LYS A 124 10.11 -1.33 -9.36
C LYS A 124 9.00 -0.43 -9.88
N PRO A 125 8.83 0.80 -9.37
CA PRO A 125 7.83 1.71 -9.87
C PRO A 125 8.09 2.09 -11.33
N THR A 126 7.00 2.25 -12.10
CA THR A 126 7.02 2.66 -13.50
C THR A 126 6.10 3.85 -13.71
N GLY A 127 6.48 4.79 -14.58
CA GLY A 127 5.66 5.96 -14.87
C GLY A 127 5.48 6.85 -13.64
N VAL A 128 4.22 7.08 -13.24
CA VAL A 128 3.86 7.91 -12.08
C VAL A 128 3.77 7.14 -10.75
N ASN A 129 3.96 5.82 -10.79
CA ASN A 129 3.98 4.97 -9.60
C ASN A 129 5.20 5.31 -8.74
N PHE A 130 5.11 5.09 -7.44
CA PHE A 130 6.23 5.26 -6.51
C PHE A 130 6.15 4.29 -5.34
N SER A 131 7.29 4.08 -4.67
CA SER A 131 7.37 3.30 -3.44
C SER A 131 8.12 4.09 -2.37
N LEU A 132 7.48 4.30 -1.23
CA LEU A 132 8.05 5.03 -0.09
C LEU A 132 8.31 4.08 1.08
N VAL A 133 9.46 4.24 1.73
CA VAL A 133 9.77 3.60 3.01
C VAL A 133 9.52 4.58 4.16
N PHE A 134 8.85 4.09 5.20
CA PHE A 134 8.53 4.80 6.42
C PHE A 134 9.26 4.13 7.59
N PHE A 135 10.05 4.93 8.28
CA PHE A 135 10.86 4.47 9.40
C PHE A 135 10.00 4.30 10.64
N PRO A 136 10.26 3.28 11.47
CA PRO A 136 9.54 3.11 12.73
C PRO A 136 9.79 4.30 13.67
N GLY A 137 8.76 4.70 14.41
CA GLY A 137 8.81 5.79 15.37
C GLY A 137 7.40 6.26 15.77
N ASP A 138 7.32 7.11 16.80
CA ASP A 138 6.04 7.52 17.39
C ASP A 138 5.12 8.26 16.41
N GLU A 139 5.68 8.96 15.43
CA GLU A 139 4.93 9.70 14.40
C GLU A 139 4.50 8.83 13.20
N LEU A 140 4.88 7.55 13.15
CA LEU A 140 4.57 6.67 12.02
C LEU A 140 3.06 6.60 11.74
N PRO A 141 2.15 6.40 12.72
CA PRO A 141 0.72 6.36 12.46
C PRO A 141 0.20 7.65 11.81
N ALA A 142 0.64 8.81 12.32
CA ALA A 142 0.24 10.11 11.77
C ALA A 142 0.78 10.33 10.35
N THR A 143 1.98 9.83 10.06
CA THR A 143 2.61 9.96 8.74
C THR A 143 1.90 9.08 7.71
N ILE A 144 1.53 7.85 8.07
CA ILE A 144 0.75 6.95 7.21
C ILE A 144 -0.65 7.52 6.97
N ASP A 145 -1.32 8.01 8.01
CA ASP A 145 -2.63 8.66 7.89
C ASP A 145 -2.57 9.87 6.94
N PHE A 146 -1.60 10.77 7.14
CA PHE A 146 -1.39 11.91 6.28
C PHE A 146 -1.12 11.50 4.82
N PHE A 147 -0.29 10.46 4.61
CA PHE A 147 -0.01 9.93 3.27
C PHE A 147 -1.30 9.50 2.57
N PHE A 148 -2.11 8.65 3.20
CA PHE A 148 -3.33 8.12 2.57
C PHE A 148 -4.38 9.21 2.36
N GLN A 149 -4.55 10.15 3.30
CA GLN A 149 -5.46 11.29 3.11
C GLN A 149 -5.12 12.10 1.85
N ASN A 150 -3.83 12.41 1.66
CA ASN A 150 -3.40 13.19 0.51
C ASN A 150 -3.45 12.37 -0.77
N SER A 151 -2.93 11.15 -0.79
CA SER A 151 -2.88 10.35 -2.01
C SER A 151 -4.27 9.94 -2.49
N LEU A 152 -5.16 9.51 -1.59
CA LEU A 152 -6.54 9.18 -1.97
C LEU A 152 -7.28 10.39 -2.53
N ASN A 153 -7.04 11.59 -1.98
CA ASN A 153 -7.73 12.78 -2.42
C ASN A 153 -7.17 13.36 -3.72
N ARG A 154 -5.85 13.55 -3.79
CA ARG A 154 -5.20 14.27 -4.88
C ARG A 154 -4.94 13.38 -6.10
N GLU A 155 -4.55 12.14 -5.87
CA GLU A 155 -4.16 11.21 -6.95
C GLU A 155 -5.33 10.32 -7.36
N ALA A 156 -6.09 9.79 -6.39
CA ALA A 156 -7.19 8.84 -6.67
C ALA A 156 -8.58 9.49 -6.74
N GLY A 157 -8.68 10.83 -6.59
CA GLY A 157 -9.92 11.59 -6.76
C GLY A 157 -11.00 11.34 -5.70
N VAL A 158 -10.67 10.73 -4.57
CA VAL A 158 -11.59 10.54 -3.44
C VAL A 158 -11.90 11.89 -2.79
N PRO A 159 -13.16 12.27 -2.52
CA PRO A 159 -13.47 13.53 -1.86
C PRO A 159 -12.76 13.66 -0.52
N LYS A 160 -12.24 14.85 -0.19
CA LYS A 160 -11.39 15.06 1.00
C LYS A 160 -12.00 14.51 2.30
N ALA A 161 -13.28 14.75 2.54
CA ALA A 161 -13.97 14.26 3.74
C ALA A 161 -14.03 12.72 3.80
N ASP A 162 -14.13 12.05 2.65
CA ASP A 162 -14.13 10.60 2.53
C ASP A 162 -12.72 10.03 2.65
N ALA A 163 -11.72 10.68 2.05
CA ALA A 163 -10.31 10.29 2.15
C ALA A 163 -9.84 10.27 3.62
N VAL A 164 -10.27 11.22 4.45
CA VAL A 164 -10.01 11.23 5.91
C VAL A 164 -10.63 10.02 6.61
N LYS A 165 -11.85 9.63 6.24
CA LYS A 165 -12.52 8.47 6.85
C LYS A 165 -11.84 7.17 6.44
N VAL A 166 -11.53 7.02 5.16
CA VAL A 166 -10.86 5.82 4.62
C VAL A 166 -9.45 5.69 5.18
N ALA A 167 -8.68 6.77 5.29
CA ALA A 167 -7.35 6.74 5.90
C ALA A 167 -7.39 6.20 7.34
N LYS A 168 -8.43 6.55 8.12
CA LYS A 168 -8.65 5.97 9.46
C LYS A 168 -8.97 4.48 9.44
N ILE A 169 -9.71 3.99 8.44
CA ILE A 169 -9.96 2.55 8.26
C ILE A 169 -8.61 1.84 8.03
N ILE A 170 -7.79 2.37 7.12
CA ILE A 170 -6.45 1.81 6.84
C ILE A 170 -5.59 1.83 8.12
N LEU A 171 -5.58 2.96 8.84
CA LEU A 171 -4.81 3.12 10.06
C LEU A 171 -5.21 2.14 11.17
N SER A 172 -6.49 1.76 11.24
CA SER A 172 -6.98 0.78 12.23
C SER A 172 -6.37 -0.62 12.05
N ILE A 173 -5.83 -0.91 10.86
CA ILE A 173 -5.21 -2.20 10.53
C ILE A 173 -3.70 -2.19 10.80
N VAL A 174 -3.06 -1.01 10.75
CA VAL A 174 -1.60 -0.85 10.96
C VAL A 174 -1.08 -1.52 12.24
N PRO A 175 -1.76 -1.46 13.41
CA PRO A 175 -1.33 -2.19 14.60
C PRO A 175 -1.23 -3.70 14.41
N GLN A 176 -2.10 -4.30 13.60
CA GLN A 176 -2.09 -5.75 13.30
C GLN A 176 -0.90 -6.12 12.40
N MET A 177 -0.36 -5.14 11.67
CA MET A 177 0.83 -5.29 10.83
C MET A 177 2.13 -5.21 11.63
N ALA A 178 2.10 -4.78 12.89
CA ALA A 178 3.28 -4.79 13.73
C ALA A 178 3.77 -6.22 13.96
N PHE A 179 5.09 -6.40 14.03
CA PHE A 179 5.72 -7.63 14.47
C PHE A 179 5.88 -7.55 15.99
N SER A 180 5.30 -8.52 16.71
CA SER A 180 5.50 -8.68 18.15
C SER A 180 6.85 -9.39 18.35
N PHE A 181 7.71 -8.78 19.16
CA PHE A 181 8.98 -9.37 19.58
C PHE A 181 8.85 -9.93 21.00
#